data_AF-A0AA40PRT3-F1
#
_entry.id   AF-A0AA40PRT3-F1
#
_cell.length_a   1.000
_cell.length_b   1.000
_cell.length_c   1.000
_cell.angle_alpha   90.00
_cell.angle_beta   90.00
_cell.angle_gamma   90.00
#
_symmetry.space_group_name_H-M   'P 1'
#
loop_
_entity.id
_entity.type
_entity.pdbx_description
1 polymer ?
#
loop_
_entity_poly.entity_id
_entity_poly.type
_entity_poly.pdbx_seq_one_letter_code
_entity_poly.pdbx_strand_id
1 'polypeptide(L)'
;MAKYPLEPVLIVKKDRVDRAEKIVKEKRRLLEIEQEKLREKEAERDKVKNHYMQKIQQLRELLDEGTTSDAILQIKSYIKIVAVQLAEEEEKVNKQKDAVLVAAKELEKAEVNLMKRRKEEEKTRLHKEEWLKEALKEEARAEEKEQDEMGQLLHQLRQKKQRETGGS
;
A
#
# COMPACT_ATOMS: atom_id res chain seq x y z
N MET A 1 -36.82 -0.06 -9.15
CA MET A 1 -35.64 -0.95 -9.14
C MET A 1 -35.25 -1.29 -7.71
N ALA A 2 -35.19 -2.57 -7.38
CA ALA A 2 -34.74 -3.03 -6.06
C ALA A 2 -33.30 -2.54 -5.80
N LYS A 3 -33.04 -1.98 -4.61
CA LYS A 3 -31.69 -1.64 -4.18
C LYS A 3 -30.98 -2.91 -3.73
N TYR A 4 -29.70 -3.01 -4.08
CA TYR A 4 -28.88 -4.16 -3.68
C TYR A 4 -28.87 -4.31 -2.15
N PRO A 5 -29.27 -5.47 -1.59
CA PRO A 5 -29.42 -5.64 -0.14
C PRO A 5 -28.12 -5.43 0.64
N LEU A 6 -26.97 -5.73 0.04
CA LEU A 6 -25.65 -5.58 0.67
C LEU A 6 -24.93 -4.29 0.24
N GLU A 7 -25.66 -3.28 -0.24
CA GLU A 7 -25.08 -1.97 -0.57
C GLU A 7 -24.32 -1.33 0.62
N PRO A 8 -24.83 -1.36 1.87
CA PRO A 8 -24.09 -0.83 3.02
C PRO A 8 -22.75 -1.54 3.23
N VAL A 9 -22.69 -2.85 2.96
CA VAL A 9 -21.45 -3.64 3.08
C VAL A 9 -20.44 -3.23 2.02
N LEU A 10 -20.89 -2.95 0.79
CA LEU A 10 -20.03 -2.47 -0.28
C LEU A 10 -19.45 -1.09 0.03
N ILE A 11 -20.27 -0.16 0.56
CA ILE A 11 -19.83 1.17 0.98
C ILE A 11 -18.76 1.05 2.07
N VAL A 12 -19.02 0.27 3.12
CA VAL A 12 -18.05 0.05 4.20
C VAL A 12 -16.73 -0.54 3.66
N LYS A 13 -16.80 -1.44 2.67
CA LYS A 13 -15.60 -2.03 2.06
C LYS A 13 -14.80 -1.04 1.23
N LYS A 14 -15.48 -0.17 0.47
CA LYS A 14 -14.83 0.95 -0.24
C LYS A 14 -14.13 1.89 0.73
N ASP A 15 -14.81 2.30 1.81
CA ASP A 15 -14.19 3.15 2.82
C ASP A 15 -12.98 2.48 3.50
N ARG A 16 -13.01 1.15 3.67
CA ARG A 16 -11.86 0.39 4.20
C ARG A 16 -10.69 0.35 3.22
N VAL A 17 -10.94 0.30 1.91
CA VAL A 17 -9.90 0.43 0.89
C VAL A 17 -9.31 1.83 0.96
N ASP A 18 -10.11 2.88 0.96
CA ASP A 18 -9.65 4.28 1.02
C ASP A 18 -8.80 4.56 2.27
N ARG A 19 -9.22 4.04 3.43
CA ARG A 19 -8.44 4.12 4.66
C ARG A 19 -7.10 3.37 4.54
N ALA A 20 -7.10 2.18 3.93
CA ALA A 20 -5.88 1.42 3.72
C ALA A 20 -4.92 2.13 2.74
N GLU A 21 -5.43 2.78 1.70
CA GLU A 21 -4.63 3.58 0.76
C GLU A 21 -3.98 4.79 1.45
N LYS A 22 -4.73 5.49 2.31
CA LYS A 22 -4.17 6.56 3.14
C LYS A 22 -3.05 6.06 4.05
N ILE A 23 -3.22 4.88 4.65
CA ILE A 23 -2.19 4.26 5.50
C ILE A 23 -0.94 3.92 4.69
N VAL A 24 -1.09 3.31 3.50
CA VAL A 24 0.05 3.00 2.62
C VAL A 24 0.81 4.27 2.23
N LYS A 25 0.08 5.34 1.87
CA LYS A 25 0.68 6.64 1.54
C LYS A 25 1.48 7.20 2.71
N GLU A 26 0.93 7.15 3.92
CA GLU A 26 1.62 7.63 5.11
C GLU A 26 2.86 6.78 5.43
N LYS A 27 2.76 5.44 5.34
CA LYS A 27 3.91 4.56 5.56
C LYS A 27 5.01 4.77 4.53
N ARG A 28 4.66 5.04 3.27
CA ARG A 28 5.64 5.40 2.24
C ARG A 28 6.34 6.71 2.54
N ARG A 29 5.60 7.73 3.02
CA ARG A 29 6.18 9.00 3.48
C ARG A 29 7.15 8.79 4.65
N LEU A 30 6.77 7.98 5.64
CA LEU A 30 7.63 7.67 6.77
C LEU A 30 8.91 6.94 6.34
N LEU A 31 8.81 5.99 5.41
CA LEU A 31 9.98 5.32 4.84
C LEU A 31 10.94 6.32 4.16
N GLU A 32 10.41 7.26 3.37
CA GLU A 32 11.23 8.29 2.72
C GLU A 32 11.95 9.17 3.75
N ILE A 33 11.27 9.58 4.82
CA ILE A 33 11.88 10.37 5.91
C ILE A 33 13.02 9.59 6.57
N GLU A 34 12.84 8.30 6.85
CA GLU A 34 13.90 7.48 7.45
C GLU A 34 15.06 7.23 6.48
N GLN A 35 14.80 7.13 5.18
CA GLN A 35 15.84 7.06 4.14
C GLN A 35 16.61 8.38 4.02
N GLU A 36 15.95 9.52 4.14
CA GLU A 36 16.60 10.83 4.16
C GLU A 36 17.55 10.96 5.35
N LYS A 37 17.08 10.61 6.56
CA LYS A 37 17.93 10.54 7.75
C LYS A 37 19.11 9.58 7.58
N LEU A 38 18.91 8.45 6.91
CA LEU A 38 20.00 7.52 6.62
C LEU A 38 21.05 8.18 5.73
N ARG A 39 20.64 8.90 4.68
CA ARG A 39 21.57 9.64 3.80
C ARG A 39 22.36 10.69 4.57
N GLU A 40 21.72 11.42 5.49
CA GLU A 40 22.40 12.39 6.36
C GLU A 40 23.46 11.71 7.25
N LYS A 41 23.10 10.59 7.89
CA LYS A 41 24.02 9.83 8.75
C LYS A 41 25.18 9.21 7.97
N GLU A 42 24.93 8.71 6.76
CA GLU A 42 25.97 8.20 5.88
C GLU A 42 26.93 9.32 5.43
N ALA A 43 26.41 10.52 5.14
CA ALA A 43 27.24 11.68 4.82
C ALA A 43 28.09 12.14 6.01
N GLU A 44 27.56 12.12 7.23
CA GLU A 44 28.34 12.38 8.46
C GLU A 44 29.45 11.35 8.65
N ARG A 45 29.14 10.06 8.50
CA ARG A 45 30.13 8.98 8.54
C ARG A 45 31.21 9.16 7.50
N ASP A 46 30.84 9.49 6.26
CA ASP A 46 31.77 9.64 5.14
C ASP A 46 32.74 10.80 5.36
N LYS A 47 32.31 11.91 6.00
CA LYS A 47 33.22 12.99 6.41
C LYS A 47 34.28 12.50 7.39
N VAL A 48 33.89 11.75 8.41
CA VAL A 48 34.82 11.19 9.40
C VAL A 48 35.75 10.15 8.76
N LYS A 49 35.22 9.31 7.87
CA LYS A 49 36.00 8.33 7.12
C LYS A 49 37.05 9.01 6.23
N ASN A 50 36.68 10.08 5.54
CA ASN A 50 37.62 10.87 4.74
C ASN A 50 38.70 11.49 5.62
N HIS A 51 38.33 12.03 6.79
CA HIS A 51 39.31 12.56 7.75
C HIS A 51 40.28 11.47 8.24
N TYR A 52 39.77 10.27 8.54
CA TYR A 52 40.58 9.12 8.91
C TYR A 52 41.57 8.73 7.81
N MET A 53 41.11 8.65 6.56
CA MET A 53 41.97 8.36 5.40
C MET A 53 43.04 9.44 5.19
N GLN A 54 42.69 10.71 5.34
CA GLN A 54 43.66 11.82 5.27
C GLN A 54 44.74 11.69 6.35
N LYS A 55 44.37 11.32 7.59
CA LYS A 55 45.36 11.13 8.67
C LYS A 55 46.27 9.94 8.44
N ILE A 56 45.76 8.86 7.84
CA ILE A 56 46.61 7.73 7.42
C ILE A 56 47.56 8.16 6.30
N GLN A 57 47.08 8.92 5.32
CA GLN A 57 47.89 9.39 4.22
C GLN A 57 49.01 10.33 4.71
N GLN A 58 48.70 11.26 5.62
CA GLN A 58 49.68 12.11 6.30
C GLN A 58 50.74 11.29 7.04
N LEU A 59 50.35 10.21 7.73
CA LEU A 59 51.31 9.31 8.37
C LEU A 59 52.21 8.62 7.35
N ARG A 60 51.66 8.17 6.23
CA ARG A 60 52.42 7.50 5.17
C ARG A 60 53.46 8.44 4.56
N GLU A 61 53.07 9.66 4.22
CA GLU A 61 53.98 10.68 3.69
C GLU A 61 55.14 10.97 4.66
N LEU A 62 54.84 11.11 5.96
CA LEU A 62 55.88 11.32 6.98
C LEU A 62 56.81 10.12 7.18
N LEU A 63 56.32 8.90 6.96
CA LEU A 63 57.16 7.70 6.97
C LEU A 63 58.09 7.66 5.75
N ASP A 64 57.59 8.06 4.58
CA ASP A 64 58.37 8.12 3.34
C ASP A 64 59.45 9.23 3.41
N GLU A 65 59.18 10.34 4.10
CA GLU A 65 60.15 11.42 4.38
C GLU A 65 61.24 11.04 5.40
N GLY A 66 61.06 9.96 6.16
CA GLY A 66 62.02 9.53 7.18
C GLY A 66 62.02 10.38 8.45
N THR A 67 60.83 10.73 8.97
CA THR A 67 60.67 11.59 10.15
C THR A 67 61.11 10.95 11.49
N THR A 68 61.01 11.70 12.58
CA THR A 68 61.35 11.25 13.94
C THR A 68 60.28 10.33 14.54
N SER A 69 60.72 9.43 15.43
CA SER A 69 59.84 8.47 16.12
C SER A 69 58.70 9.14 16.90
N ASP A 70 58.93 10.33 17.47
CA ASP A 70 57.92 11.03 18.28
C ASP A 70 56.76 11.55 17.42
N ALA A 71 57.03 12.08 16.23
CA ALA A 71 56.00 12.54 15.30
C ALA A 71 55.11 11.38 14.83
N ILE A 72 55.71 10.21 14.56
CA ILE A 72 55.00 8.99 14.19
C ILE A 72 54.06 8.54 15.32
N LEU A 73 54.54 8.55 16.57
CA LEU A 73 53.74 8.14 17.73
C LEU A 73 52.56 9.08 17.98
N GLN A 74 52.75 10.40 17.81
CA GLN A 74 51.67 11.39 17.93
C GLN A 74 50.59 11.18 16.87
N ILE A 75 50.95 11.00 15.60
CA ILE A 75 49.94 10.81 14.55
C ILE A 75 49.21 9.48 14.73
N LYS A 76 49.92 8.43 15.16
CA LYS A 76 49.30 7.14 15.46
C LYS A 76 48.29 7.23 16.60
N SER A 77 48.52 8.07 17.62
CA SER A 77 47.52 8.30 18.68
C SER A 77 46.29 9.04 18.14
N TYR A 78 46.48 10.06 17.31
CA TYR A 78 45.38 10.77 16.63
C TYR A 78 44.56 9.84 15.73
N ILE A 79 45.21 8.99 14.93
CA ILE A 79 44.52 8.01 14.08
C ILE A 79 43.64 7.08 14.92
N LYS A 80 44.09 6.65 16.10
CA LYS A 80 43.27 5.83 17.01
C LYS A 80 42.04 6.57 17.50
N ILE A 81 42.17 7.86 17.83
CA ILE A 81 41.03 8.69 18.26
C ILE A 81 40.00 8.81 17.12
N VAL A 82 40.46 9.10 15.91
CA VAL A 82 39.58 9.23 14.74
C VAL A 82 38.95 7.88 14.37
N ALA A 83 39.65 6.76 14.58
CA ALA A 83 39.09 5.42 14.37
C ALA A 83 37.91 5.12 15.33
N VAL A 84 37.99 5.57 16.59
CA VAL A 84 36.88 5.44 17.55
C VAL A 84 35.69 6.29 17.08
N GLN A 85 35.92 7.53 16.66
CA GLN A 85 34.86 8.39 16.10
C GLN A 85 34.20 7.76 14.86
N LEU A 86 34.99 7.16 13.98
CA LEU A 86 34.46 6.46 12.81
C LEU A 86 33.57 5.27 13.21
N ALA A 87 34.00 4.47 14.19
CA ALA A 87 33.19 3.36 14.70
C ALA A 87 31.87 3.84 15.34
N GLU A 88 31.89 4.96 16.06
CA GLU A 88 30.68 5.58 16.62
C GLU A 88 29.71 6.06 15.52
N GLU A 89 30.21 6.65 14.44
CA GLU A 89 29.37 7.05 13.30
C GLU A 89 28.83 5.83 12.53
N GLU A 90 29.63 4.77 12.36
CA GLU A 90 29.15 3.53 11.75
C GLU A 90 28.03 2.88 12.56
N GLU A 91 28.12 2.92 13.90
CA GLU A 91 27.04 2.44 14.77
C GLU A 91 25.77 3.28 14.62
N LYS A 92 25.88 4.61 14.48
CA LYS A 92 24.72 5.48 14.20
C LYS A 92 24.07 5.15 12.85
N VAL A 93 24.88 4.90 11.82
CA VAL A 93 24.38 4.46 10.50
C VAL A 93 23.67 3.12 10.60
N ASN A 94 24.23 2.15 11.33
CA ASN A 94 23.61 0.84 11.51
C ASN A 94 22.25 0.94 12.22
N LYS A 95 22.16 1.73 13.31
CA LYS A 95 20.88 2.00 13.99
C LYS A 95 19.85 2.63 13.05
N GLN A 96 20.28 3.54 12.18
CA GLN A 96 19.37 4.16 11.22
C GLN A 96 18.95 3.17 10.11
N LYS A 97 19.82 2.26 9.69
CA LYS A 97 19.46 1.16 8.76
C LYS A 97 18.40 0.24 9.35
N ASP A 98 18.51 -0.07 10.64
CA ASP A 98 17.48 -0.85 11.34
C ASP A 98 16.13 -0.12 11.37
N ALA A 99 16.13 1.19 11.61
CA ALA A 99 14.93 2.02 11.55
C ALA A 99 14.29 2.01 10.14
N VAL A 100 15.11 2.15 9.09
CA VAL A 100 14.65 2.06 7.69
C VAL A 100 14.07 0.66 7.41
N LEU A 101 14.71 -0.41 7.89
CA LEU A 101 14.22 -1.78 7.72
C LEU A 101 12.86 -1.99 8.39
N VAL A 102 12.67 -1.45 9.60
CA VAL A 102 11.38 -1.49 10.31
C VAL A 102 10.32 -0.73 9.52
N ALA A 103 10.62 0.49 9.05
CA ALA A 103 9.70 1.28 8.24
C ALA A 103 9.32 0.56 6.92
N ALA A 104 10.28 -0.09 6.27
CA ALA A 104 10.04 -0.86 5.04
C ALA A 104 9.12 -2.06 5.29
N LYS A 105 9.35 -2.81 6.38
CA LYS A 105 8.47 -3.92 6.78
C LYS A 105 7.05 -3.45 7.11
N GLU A 106 6.91 -2.27 7.73
CA GLU A 106 5.60 -1.69 8.01
C GLU A 106 4.86 -1.24 6.74
N LEU A 107 5.58 -0.72 5.73
CA LEU A 107 5.02 -0.43 4.41
C LEU A 107 4.54 -1.72 3.71
N GLU A 108 5.36 -2.77 3.70
CA GLU A 108 5.00 -4.06 3.11
C GLU A 108 3.73 -4.64 3.75
N LYS A 109 3.63 -4.64 5.08
CA LYS A 109 2.42 -5.05 5.80
C LYS A 109 1.20 -4.21 5.40
N ALA A 110 1.36 -2.91 5.22
CA ALA A 110 0.29 -2.01 4.79
C ALA A 110 -0.16 -2.32 3.35
N GLU A 111 0.76 -2.57 2.43
CA GLU A 111 0.46 -2.94 1.04
C GLU A 111 -0.25 -4.30 0.94
N VAL A 112 0.20 -5.30 1.69
CA VAL A 112 -0.48 -6.60 1.81
C VAL A 112 -1.90 -6.42 2.35
N ASN A 113 -2.08 -5.55 3.35
CA ASN A 113 -3.39 -5.26 3.91
C ASN A 113 -4.31 -4.56 2.90
N LEU A 114 -3.79 -3.59 2.14
CA LEU A 114 -4.52 -2.92 1.06
C LEU A 114 -4.98 -3.92 -0.01
N MET A 115 -4.10 -4.83 -0.43
CA MET A 115 -4.46 -5.87 -1.40
C MET A 115 -5.58 -6.79 -0.88
N LYS A 116 -5.55 -7.17 0.40
CA LYS A 116 -6.64 -7.94 1.03
C LYS A 116 -7.96 -7.16 1.01
N ARG A 117 -7.94 -5.86 1.33
CA ARG A 117 -9.14 -5.00 1.31
C ARG A 117 -9.71 -4.83 -0.10
N ARG A 118 -8.86 -4.63 -1.12
CA ARG A 118 -9.28 -4.55 -2.52
C ARG A 118 -9.94 -5.85 -2.99
N LYS A 119 -9.35 -7.01 -2.66
CA LYS A 119 -9.95 -8.32 -2.98
C LYS A 119 -11.32 -8.52 -2.32
N GLU A 120 -11.49 -8.05 -1.09
CA GLU A 120 -12.74 -8.12 -0.34
C GLU A 120 -13.84 -7.21 -0.91
N GLU A 121 -13.46 -6.02 -1.38
CA GLU A 121 -14.34 -5.06 -2.07
C GLU A 121 -14.77 -5.63 -3.42
N GLU A 122 -13.82 -6.09 -4.23
CA GLU A 122 -14.08 -6.65 -5.56
C GLU A 122 -15.01 -7.86 -5.50
N LYS A 123 -14.81 -8.77 -4.53
CA LYS A 123 -15.73 -9.90 -4.31
C LYS A 123 -17.18 -9.42 -4.07
N THR A 124 -17.34 -8.35 -3.31
CA THR A 124 -18.67 -7.82 -2.98
C THR A 124 -19.28 -7.07 -4.16
N ARG A 125 -18.43 -6.41 -4.96
CA ARG A 125 -18.81 -5.75 -6.21
C ARG A 125 -19.32 -6.76 -7.24
N LEU A 126 -18.61 -7.87 -7.43
CA LEU A 126 -19.03 -8.96 -8.33
C LEU A 126 -20.37 -9.55 -7.90
N HIS A 127 -20.55 -9.81 -6.60
CA HIS A 127 -21.83 -10.31 -6.10
C HIS A 127 -22.99 -9.33 -6.34
N LYS A 128 -22.74 -8.01 -6.22
CA LYS A 128 -23.74 -6.97 -6.57
C LYS A 128 -24.12 -7.04 -8.05
N GLU A 129 -23.14 -7.24 -8.93
CA GLU A 129 -23.35 -7.34 -10.37
C GLU A 129 -24.20 -8.57 -10.73
N GLU A 130 -23.89 -9.73 -10.14
CA GLU A 130 -24.67 -10.96 -10.27
C GLU A 130 -26.09 -10.79 -9.75
N TRP A 131 -26.27 -10.18 -8.57
CA TRP A 131 -27.58 -9.94 -7.99
C TRP A 131 -28.44 -9.03 -8.86
N LEU A 132 -27.86 -7.95 -9.41
CA LEU A 132 -28.56 -7.04 -10.32
C LEU A 132 -29.01 -7.78 -11.59
N LYS A 133 -28.17 -8.66 -12.12
CA LYS A 133 -28.50 -9.48 -13.30
C LYS A 133 -29.68 -10.42 -13.02
N GLU A 134 -29.69 -11.09 -11.86
CA GLU A 134 -30.80 -11.97 -11.49
C GLU A 134 -32.07 -11.18 -11.15
N ALA A 135 -31.96 -10.03 -10.48
CA ALA A 135 -33.10 -9.16 -10.20
C ALA A 135 -33.77 -8.67 -11.49
N LEU A 136 -32.99 -8.28 -12.51
CA LEU A 136 -33.51 -7.90 -13.82
C LEU A 136 -34.19 -9.07 -14.55
N LYS A 137 -33.64 -10.27 -14.47
CA LYS A 137 -34.27 -11.47 -15.05
C LYS A 137 -35.59 -11.79 -14.36
N GLU A 138 -35.64 -11.66 -13.04
CA GLU A 138 -36.86 -11.94 -12.28
C GLU A 138 -37.97 -10.93 -12.58
N GLU A 139 -37.63 -9.65 -12.68
CA GLU A 139 -38.56 -8.61 -13.11
C GLU A 139 -39.11 -8.93 -14.52
N ALA A 140 -38.23 -9.29 -15.47
CA ALA A 140 -38.66 -9.65 -16.83
C ALA A 140 -39.60 -10.86 -16.86
N ARG A 141 -39.35 -11.89 -16.04
CA ARG A 141 -40.26 -13.05 -15.91
C ARG A 141 -41.60 -12.67 -15.27
N ALA A 142 -41.59 -11.78 -14.29
CA ALA A 142 -42.80 -11.27 -13.67
C ALA A 142 -43.64 -10.47 -14.68
N GLU A 143 -43.00 -9.58 -15.44
CA GLU A 143 -43.65 -8.83 -16.53
C GLU A 143 -44.22 -9.75 -17.62
N GLU A 144 -43.48 -10.77 -18.06
CA GLU A 144 -43.94 -11.76 -19.03
C GLU A 144 -45.17 -12.53 -18.51
N LYS A 145 -45.12 -12.98 -17.25
CA LYS A 145 -46.24 -13.67 -16.61
C LYS A 145 -47.49 -12.79 -16.51
N GLU A 146 -47.34 -11.54 -16.09
CA GLU A 146 -48.45 -10.58 -16.02
C GLU A 146 -49.03 -10.29 -17.43
N GLN A 147 -48.18 -10.18 -18.45
CA GLN A 147 -48.62 -10.01 -19.83
C GLN A 147 -49.43 -11.21 -20.34
N ASP A 148 -48.98 -12.43 -20.05
CA ASP A 148 -49.69 -13.66 -20.41
C ASP A 148 -51.04 -13.76 -19.68
N GLU A 149 -51.08 -13.48 -18.38
CA GLU A 149 -52.31 -13.47 -17.59
C GLU A 149 -53.32 -12.43 -18.13
N MET A 150 -52.85 -11.21 -18.42
CA MET A 150 -53.68 -10.18 -19.04
C MET A 150 -54.16 -10.58 -20.44
N GLY A 151 -53.28 -11.19 -21.24
CA GLY A 151 -53.61 -11.71 -22.58
C GLY A 151 -54.71 -12.78 -22.51
N GLN A 152 -54.60 -13.72 -21.59
CA GLN A 152 -55.62 -14.74 -21.34
C GLN A 152 -56.94 -14.15 -20.87
N LEU A 153 -56.92 -13.20 -19.92
CA LEU A 153 -58.14 -12.52 -19.44
C LEU A 153 -58.85 -11.77 -20.57
N LEU A 154 -58.11 -11.02 -21.40
CA LEU A 154 -58.67 -10.31 -22.55
C LEU A 154 -59.28 -11.28 -23.57
N HIS A 155 -58.62 -12.42 -23.81
CA HIS A 155 -59.15 -13.46 -24.69
C HIS A 155 -60.46 -14.07 -24.15
N GLN A 156 -60.51 -14.40 -22.85
CA GLN A 156 -61.72 -14.92 -22.19
C GLN A 156 -62.88 -13.91 -22.24
N LEU A 157 -62.60 -12.61 -22.04
CA LEU A 157 -63.60 -11.55 -22.15
C LEU A 157 -64.17 -11.44 -23.58
N ARG A 158 -63.33 -11.55 -24.61
CA ARG A 158 -63.77 -11.57 -26.01
C ARG A 158 -64.64 -12.79 -26.33
N GLN A 159 -64.24 -13.98 -25.86
CA GLN A 159 -65.05 -15.19 -26.06
C GLN A 159 -66.42 -15.10 -25.39
N LYS A 160 -66.50 -14.56 -24.16
CA LYS A 160 -67.78 -14.35 -23.47
C LYS A 160 -68.72 -13.44 -24.27
N LYS A 161 -68.22 -12.29 -24.75
CA LYS A 161 -69.01 -11.37 -25.59
C LYS A 161 -69.52 -12.05 -26.86
N GLN A 162 -68.68 -12.82 -27.55
CA GLN A 162 -69.09 -13.53 -28.77
C GLN A 162 -70.20 -14.56 -28.50
N ARG A 163 -70.13 -15.29 -27.38
CA ARG A 163 -71.18 -16.23 -26.96
C ARG A 163 -72.49 -15.52 -26.62
N GLU A 164 -72.42 -14.35 -26.00
CA GLU A 164 -73.59 -13.53 -25.68
C GLU A 164 -74.24 -12.93 -26.94
N THR A 165 -73.46 -12.60 -27.98
CA THR A 165 -73.99 -12.05 -29.25
C THR A 165 -74.40 -13.10 -30.29
N GLY A 166 -73.89 -14.33 -30.21
CA GLY A 166 -74.18 -15.43 -31.14
C GLY A 166 -75.33 -16.35 -30.71
N GLY A 167 -76.04 -16.00 -29.64
CA GLY A 167 -77.20 -16.72 -29.09
C GLY A 167 -78.55 -16.06 -29.35
N SER A 168 -78.66 -15.23 -30.39
CA SER A 168 -79.92 -14.70 -30.93
C SER A 168 -80.22 -15.31 -32.29
#